data_AF-A0A1M7RA95-F1
#
_entry.id   AF-A0A1M7RA95-F1
#
_cell.length_a   1.000
_cell.length_b   1.000
_cell.length_c   1.000
_cell.angle_alpha   90.00
_cell.angle_beta   90.00
_cell.angle_gamma   90.00
#
_symmetry.space_group_name_H-M   'P 1'
#
loop_
_entity.id
_entity.type
_entity.pdbx_description
1 polymer ?
#
loop_
_entity_poly.entity_id
_entity_poly.type
_entity_poly.pdbx_seq_one_letter_code
_entity_poly.pdbx_strand_id
1 'polypeptide(L)'
;MIDVALLGIIRRWHLRDQVPLREIARRLGISRNTVRRYLRSETTEPSYAERRSSSLLDKYSVQLSAWLKAEASKPRKQRRNLKQLHLDLKELGYEGSYDRVAAFARQWKVGQLEWVNSASKRTNPPKPASTTLFASITKRLNVARSDPSRLGMEESAGTLKRCCKARSSSKTCSICDSCIRPLG
;
A
#
# COMPACT_ATOMS: atom_id res chain seq x y z
N MET A 1 -27.15 -21.03 -4.25
CA MET A 1 -26.44 -19.86 -4.79
C MET A 1 -27.02 -19.61 -6.18
N ILE A 2 -27.42 -18.38 -6.51
CA ILE A 2 -28.07 -18.07 -7.80
C ILE A 2 -27.01 -17.45 -8.72
N ASP A 3 -26.94 -17.96 -9.95
CA ASP A 3 -26.01 -17.51 -10.98
C ASP A 3 -26.45 -16.15 -11.57
N VAL A 4 -25.46 -15.33 -11.95
CA VAL A 4 -25.64 -14.06 -12.67
C VAL A 4 -26.44 -14.27 -13.97
N ALA A 5 -26.25 -15.41 -14.64
CA ALA A 5 -27.03 -15.75 -15.84
C ALA A 5 -28.54 -15.86 -15.56
N LEU A 6 -28.91 -16.42 -14.41
CA LEU A 6 -30.29 -16.62 -14.00
C LEU A 6 -30.99 -15.31 -13.65
N LEU A 7 -30.28 -14.36 -13.05
CA LEU A 7 -30.78 -13.00 -12.82
C LEU A 7 -31.10 -12.28 -14.13
N GLY A 8 -30.27 -12.48 -15.16
CA GLY A 8 -30.53 -11.96 -16.50
C GLY A 8 -31.83 -12.48 -17.10
N ILE A 9 -32.15 -13.76 -16.90
CA ILE A 9 -33.40 -14.37 -17.37
C ILE A 9 -34.61 -13.77 -16.62
N ILE A 10 -34.54 -13.68 -15.29
CA ILE A 10 -35.60 -13.10 -14.45
C ILE A 10 -35.92 -11.67 -14.88
N ARG A 11 -34.90 -10.84 -15.11
CA ARG A 11 -35.08 -9.44 -15.53
C ARG A 11 -35.68 -9.35 -16.93
N ARG A 12 -35.21 -10.16 -17.89
CA ARG A 12 -35.78 -10.16 -19.24
C ARG A 12 -37.26 -10.53 -19.23
N TRP A 13 -37.62 -11.61 -18.55
CA TRP A 13 -39.01 -12.07 -18.48
C TRP A 13 -39.93 -11.10 -17.75
N HIS A 14 -39.43 -10.42 -16.71
CA HIS A 14 -40.26 -9.44 -15.99
C HIS A 14 -40.36 -8.11 -16.73
N LEU A 15 -39.26 -7.57 -17.27
CA LEU A 15 -39.24 -6.23 -17.86
C LEU A 15 -39.70 -6.19 -19.32
N ARG A 16 -39.37 -7.20 -20.13
CA ARG A 16 -39.72 -7.26 -21.55
C ARG A 16 -41.03 -8.00 -21.78
N ASP A 17 -41.11 -9.21 -21.23
CA ASP A 17 -42.23 -10.11 -21.49
C ASP A 17 -43.40 -9.90 -20.50
N GLN A 18 -43.23 -9.02 -19.50
CA GLN A 18 -44.20 -8.68 -18.45
C GLN A 18 -44.82 -9.91 -17.76
N VAL A 19 -44.05 -10.99 -17.65
CA VAL A 19 -44.49 -12.24 -17.05
C VAL A 19 -44.66 -12.05 -15.54
N PRO A 20 -45.77 -12.53 -14.94
CA PRO A 20 -46.01 -12.37 -13.51
C PRO A 20 -44.98 -13.14 -12.67
N LEU A 21 -44.55 -12.58 -11.55
CA LEU A 21 -43.51 -13.15 -10.66
C LEU A 21 -43.77 -14.61 -10.24
N ARG A 22 -45.05 -15.00 -10.12
CA ARG A 22 -45.44 -16.38 -9.77
C ARG A 22 -45.09 -17.38 -10.86
N GLU A 23 -45.23 -16.97 -12.12
CA GLU A 23 -44.95 -17.81 -13.28
C GLU A 23 -43.44 -17.94 -13.49
N ILE A 24 -42.70 -16.85 -13.31
CA ILE A 24 -41.23 -16.86 -13.29
C ILE A 24 -40.71 -17.82 -12.20
N ALA A 25 -41.29 -17.76 -11.00
CA ALA A 25 -40.93 -18.64 -9.89
C ALA A 25 -41.17 -20.13 -10.18
N ARG A 26 -42.28 -20.48 -10.84
CA ARG A 26 -42.60 -21.86 -11.24
C ARG A 26 -41.62 -22.41 -12.26
N ARG A 27 -41.33 -21.64 -13.31
CA ARG A 27 -40.45 -22.06 -14.40
C ARG A 27 -38.99 -22.23 -13.98
N LEU A 28 -38.54 -21.42 -13.02
CA LEU A 28 -37.16 -21.46 -12.52
C LEU A 28 -37.00 -22.32 -11.24
N GLY A 29 -38.09 -22.82 -10.66
CA GLY A 29 -38.06 -23.60 -9.42
C GLY A 29 -37.59 -22.81 -8.19
N ILE A 30 -37.75 -21.49 -8.19
CA ILE A 30 -37.24 -20.59 -7.14
C ILE A 30 -38.38 -19.97 -6.36
N SER A 31 -38.18 -19.69 -5.06
CA SER A 31 -39.19 -19.03 -4.25
C SER A 31 -39.57 -17.65 -4.81
N ARG A 32 -40.86 -17.33 -4.77
CA ARG A 32 -41.39 -15.99 -5.15
C ARG A 32 -40.66 -14.86 -4.40
N ASN A 33 -40.29 -15.10 -3.14
CA ASN A 33 -39.60 -14.10 -2.30
C ASN A 33 -38.20 -13.79 -2.84
N THR A 34 -37.52 -14.81 -3.36
CA THR A 34 -36.20 -14.68 -3.99
C THR A 34 -36.29 -13.84 -5.27
N VAL A 35 -37.25 -14.14 -6.16
CA VAL A 35 -37.50 -13.34 -7.38
C VAL A 35 -37.78 -11.88 -7.02
N ARG A 36 -38.68 -11.65 -6.07
CA ARG A 36 -39.00 -10.30 -5.58
C ARG A 36 -37.79 -9.58 -5.01
N ARG A 37 -36.94 -10.26 -4.21
CA ARG A 37 -35.73 -9.67 -3.63
C ARG A 37 -34.76 -9.22 -4.71
N TYR A 38 -34.53 -10.04 -5.73
CA TYR A 38 -33.60 -9.74 -6.81
C TYR A 38 -34.09 -8.66 -7.78
N LEU A 39 -35.40 -8.54 -7.96
CA LEU A 39 -35.99 -7.45 -8.73
C LEU A 39 -35.86 -6.11 -7.99
N ARG A 40 -35.95 -6.11 -6.65
CA ARG A 40 -35.81 -4.89 -5.83
C ARG A 40 -34.37 -4.39 -5.73
N SER A 41 -33.41 -5.30 -5.65
CA SER A 41 -32.05 -4.94 -5.25
C SER A 41 -31.20 -4.39 -6.41
N GLU A 42 -31.59 -4.58 -7.68
CA GLU A 42 -30.82 -4.30 -8.93
C GLU A 42 -29.35 -4.79 -8.95
N THR A 43 -28.87 -5.32 -7.84
CA THR A 43 -27.49 -5.67 -7.57
C THR A 43 -27.29 -7.11 -8.00
N THR A 44 -26.37 -7.26 -8.94
CA THR A 44 -26.07 -8.45 -9.73
C THR A 44 -25.46 -9.58 -8.90
N GLU A 45 -24.94 -9.27 -7.72
CA GLU A 45 -24.20 -10.25 -6.92
C GLU A 45 -24.72 -10.26 -5.48
N PRO A 46 -25.20 -11.41 -4.97
CA PRO A 46 -25.40 -11.58 -3.54
C PRO A 46 -24.03 -11.58 -2.87
N SER A 47 -23.47 -10.40 -2.64
CA SER A 47 -22.22 -10.23 -1.92
C SER A 47 -22.49 -10.53 -0.45
N TYR A 48 -21.89 -11.60 0.06
CA TYR A 48 -21.84 -11.80 1.49
C TYR A 48 -21.00 -10.68 2.09
N ALA A 49 -21.57 -9.98 3.08
CA ALA A 49 -20.79 -9.04 3.87
C ALA A 49 -19.55 -9.78 4.41
N GLU A 50 -18.39 -9.18 4.19
CA GLU A 50 -17.13 -9.75 4.67
C GLU A 50 -17.23 -9.96 6.19
N ARG A 51 -16.96 -11.20 6.65
CA ARG A 51 -17.04 -11.52 8.07
C ARG A 51 -15.94 -10.78 8.82
N ARG A 52 -16.29 -9.65 9.43
CA ARG A 52 -15.43 -8.95 10.38
C ARG A 52 -15.62 -9.57 11.77
N SER A 53 -14.84 -10.59 12.10
CA SER A 53 -14.73 -11.02 13.49
C SER A 53 -13.80 -10.06 14.23
N SER A 54 -14.31 -9.34 15.22
CA SER A 54 -13.48 -8.54 16.12
C SER A 54 -12.52 -9.48 16.85
N SER A 55 -11.23 -9.36 16.55
CA SER A 55 -10.23 -10.21 17.18
C SER A 55 -9.80 -9.59 18.51
N LEU A 56 -9.50 -10.41 19.52
CA LEU A 56 -8.94 -9.92 20.80
C LEU A 56 -7.66 -9.11 20.59
N LEU A 57 -6.93 -9.41 19.50
CA LEU A 57 -5.71 -8.74 19.09
C LEU A 57 -5.97 -7.31 18.57
N ASP A 58 -7.18 -6.99 18.09
CA ASP A 58 -7.49 -5.68 17.53
C ASP A 58 -7.23 -4.54 18.53
N LYS A 59 -7.47 -4.80 19.83
CA LYS A 59 -7.18 -3.86 20.94
C LYS A 59 -5.69 -3.53 21.04
N TYR A 60 -4.82 -4.50 20.77
CA TYR A 60 -3.37 -4.38 20.88
C TYR A 60 -2.67 -4.17 19.53
N SER A 61 -3.44 -4.10 18.43
CA SER A 61 -2.92 -4.02 17.06
C SER A 61 -2.00 -2.82 16.84
N VAL A 62 -2.37 -1.66 17.38
CA VAL A 62 -1.59 -0.42 17.28
C VAL A 62 -0.25 -0.57 18.00
N GLN A 63 -0.26 -1.05 19.24
CA GLN A 63 0.94 -1.26 20.04
C GLN A 63 1.87 -2.29 19.40
N LEU A 64 1.32 -3.43 18.99
CA LEU A 64 2.08 -4.50 18.32
C LEU A 64 2.71 -4.00 17.02
N SER A 65 1.99 -3.18 16.24
CA SER A 65 2.54 -2.57 15.02
C SER A 65 3.70 -1.61 15.32
N ALA A 66 3.64 -0.86 16.43
CA ALA A 66 4.72 0.04 16.84
C ALA A 66 5.97 -0.74 17.28
N TRP A 67 5.80 -1.81 18.05
CA TRP A 67 6.89 -2.70 18.42
C TRP A 67 7.51 -3.38 17.20
N LEU A 68 6.70 -3.89 16.27
CA LEU A 68 7.20 -4.49 15.02
C LEU A 68 8.00 -3.49 14.17
N LYS A 69 7.58 -2.21 14.10
CA LYS A 69 8.34 -1.14 13.46
C LYS A 69 9.70 -0.91 14.14
N ALA A 70 9.71 -0.77 15.47
CA ALA A 70 10.93 -0.56 16.23
C ALA A 70 11.92 -1.73 16.08
N GLU A 71 11.42 -2.97 16.07
CA GLU A 71 12.24 -4.17 15.87
C GLU A 71 12.72 -4.31 14.41
N ALA A 72 11.96 -3.84 13.43
CA ALA A 72 12.39 -3.84 12.04
C ALA A 72 13.60 -2.92 11.80
N SER A 73 13.71 -1.81 12.53
CA SER A 73 14.84 -0.87 12.44
C SER A 73 16.13 -1.41 13.06
N LYS A 74 16.05 -2.32 14.03
CA LYS A 74 17.23 -2.87 14.74
C LYS A 74 18.02 -3.86 13.87
N PRO A 75 19.33 -4.06 14.12
CA PRO A 75 20.13 -5.08 13.44
C PRO A 75 19.68 -6.49 13.86
N ARG A 76 19.79 -7.48 12.96
CA ARG A 76 19.25 -8.85 13.15
C ARG A 76 19.58 -9.50 14.50
N LYS A 77 20.79 -9.30 15.02
CA LYS A 77 21.24 -9.87 16.30
C LYS A 77 20.59 -9.26 17.54
N GLN A 78 20.06 -8.03 17.43
CA GLN A 78 19.44 -7.28 18.54
C GLN A 78 17.91 -7.26 18.44
N ARG A 79 17.33 -7.88 17.41
CA ARG A 79 15.86 -7.94 17.25
C ARG A 79 15.26 -8.88 18.28
N ARG A 80 14.22 -8.42 18.97
CA ARG A 80 13.38 -9.24 19.85
C ARG A 80 12.67 -10.31 19.04
N ASN A 81 12.53 -11.49 19.63
CA ASN A 81 11.78 -12.59 19.02
C ASN A 81 10.27 -12.32 19.11
N LEU A 82 9.49 -12.82 18.14
CA LEU A 82 8.04 -12.73 18.19
C LEU A 82 7.44 -13.39 19.43
N LYS A 83 8.08 -14.45 19.94
CA LYS A 83 7.70 -15.07 21.22
C LYS A 83 7.85 -14.12 22.40
N GLN A 84 8.90 -13.28 22.40
CA GLN A 84 9.10 -12.28 23.45
C GLN A 84 8.03 -11.20 23.37
N LEU A 85 7.73 -10.69 22.17
CA LEU A 85 6.64 -9.73 21.98
C LEU A 85 5.28 -10.29 22.43
N HIS A 86 5.05 -11.59 22.28
CA HIS A 86 3.83 -12.24 22.78
C HIS A 86 3.80 -12.33 24.32
N LEU A 87 4.94 -12.54 24.97
CA LEU A 87 5.03 -12.50 26.44
C LEU A 87 4.79 -11.08 26.95
N ASP A 88 5.41 -10.07 26.32
CA ASP A 88 5.18 -8.66 26.63
C ASP A 88 3.68 -8.31 26.48
N LEU A 89 2.99 -8.86 25.47
CA LEU A 89 1.53 -8.71 25.32
C LEU A 89 0.74 -9.42 26.42
N LYS A 90 1.18 -10.61 26.87
CA LYS A 90 0.54 -11.33 27.97
C LYS A 90 0.62 -10.55 29.29
N GLU A 91 1.75 -9.91 29.57
CA GLU A 91 1.91 -9.03 30.73
C GLU A 91 0.93 -7.84 30.70
N LEU A 92 0.59 -7.36 29.50
CA LEU A 92 -0.43 -6.33 29.28
C LEU A 92 -1.88 -6.84 29.36
N GLY A 93 -2.10 -8.15 29.60
CA GLY A 93 -3.43 -8.75 29.72
C GLY A 93 -3.98 -9.32 28.41
N TYR A 94 -3.12 -9.72 27.47
CA TYR A 94 -3.55 -10.44 26.27
C TYR A 94 -3.72 -11.95 26.53
N GLU A 95 -4.96 -12.43 26.51
CA GLU A 95 -5.30 -13.85 26.69
C GLU A 95 -5.30 -14.66 25.38
N GLY A 96 -4.91 -14.07 24.25
CA GLY A 96 -5.00 -14.74 22.96
C GLY A 96 -3.83 -15.72 22.69
N SER A 97 -4.01 -16.58 21.67
CA SER A 97 -2.94 -17.46 21.21
C SER A 97 -1.80 -16.68 20.51
N TYR A 98 -0.58 -17.20 20.64
CA TYR A 98 0.60 -16.79 19.88
C TYR A 98 0.35 -16.81 18.36
N ASP A 99 -0.44 -17.76 17.85
CA ASP A 99 -0.67 -17.92 16.41
C ASP A 99 -1.34 -16.70 15.78
N ARG A 100 -2.19 -16.01 16.55
CA ARG A 100 -2.83 -14.76 16.11
C ARG A 100 -1.81 -13.63 15.99
N VAL A 101 -0.90 -13.52 16.95
CA VAL A 101 0.23 -12.57 16.92
C VAL A 101 1.17 -12.87 15.75
N ALA A 102 1.47 -14.15 15.51
CA ALA A 102 2.28 -14.59 14.38
C ALA A 102 1.62 -14.30 13.03
N ALA A 103 0.31 -14.53 12.90
CA ALA A 103 -0.46 -14.20 11.71
C ALA A 103 -0.44 -12.69 11.44
N PHE A 104 -0.69 -11.88 12.46
CA PHE A 104 -0.63 -10.41 12.37
C PHE A 104 0.77 -9.94 11.92
N ALA A 105 1.84 -10.47 12.52
CA ALA A 105 3.19 -10.09 12.16
C ALA A 105 3.57 -10.49 10.71
N ARG A 106 3.06 -11.61 10.20
CA ARG A 106 3.23 -12.00 8.79
C ARG A 106 2.53 -11.02 7.86
N GLN A 107 1.27 -10.70 8.13
CA GLN A 107 0.48 -9.74 7.35
C GLN A 107 1.12 -8.35 7.36
N TRP A 108 1.61 -7.91 8.53
CA TRP A 108 2.32 -6.64 8.68
C TRP A 108 3.61 -6.58 7.85
N LYS A 109 4.39 -7.67 7.81
CA LYS A 109 5.62 -7.76 6.98
C LYS A 109 5.31 -7.71 5.49
N VAL A 110 4.23 -8.34 5.04
CA VAL A 110 3.79 -8.27 3.63
C VAL A 110 3.47 -6.83 3.25
N GLY A 111 2.73 -6.09 4.08
CA GLY A 111 2.45 -4.67 3.83
C GLY A 111 3.71 -3.79 3.77
N GLN A 112 4.75 -4.10 4.57
CA GLN A 112 6.04 -3.41 4.46
C GLN A 112 6.76 -3.71 3.14
N LEU A 113 6.79 -4.98 2.72
CA LEU A 113 7.39 -5.37 1.45
C LEU A 113 6.62 -4.78 0.27
N GLU A 114 5.29 -4.76 0.32
CA GLU A 114 4.48 -4.12 -0.71
C GLU A 114 4.75 -2.62 -0.78
N TRP A 115 4.94 -1.93 0.34
CA TRP A 115 5.33 -0.52 0.35
C TRP A 115 6.70 -0.28 -0.29
N VAL A 116 7.71 -1.08 0.08
CA VAL A 116 9.07 -1.02 -0.51
C VAL A 116 9.04 -1.38 -2.00
N ASN A 117 8.35 -2.45 -2.38
CA ASN A 117 8.23 -2.90 -3.77
C ASN A 117 7.42 -1.92 -4.62
N SER A 118 6.41 -1.26 -4.06
CA SER A 118 5.65 -0.21 -4.73
C SER A 118 6.50 1.05 -4.96
N ALA A 119 7.42 1.36 -4.04
CA ALA A 119 8.42 2.40 -4.26
C ALA A 119 9.38 2.02 -5.39
N SER A 120 9.87 0.78 -5.43
CA SER A 120 10.74 0.28 -6.50
C SER A 120 10.03 0.12 -7.86
N LYS A 121 8.71 -0.17 -7.88
CA LYS A 121 7.92 -0.25 -9.12
C LYS A 121 7.78 1.10 -9.82
N ARG A 122 7.91 2.22 -9.11
CA ARG A 122 7.90 3.58 -9.70
C ARG A 122 9.22 3.95 -10.38
N THR A 123 10.30 3.17 -10.20
CA THR A 123 11.64 3.46 -10.74
C THR A 123 12.08 2.50 -11.85
N ASN A 124 11.17 1.73 -12.46
CA ASN A 124 11.49 1.05 -13.72
C ASN A 124 11.13 2.00 -14.87
N PRO A 125 12.08 2.78 -15.44
CA PRO A 125 11.83 3.42 -16.73
C PRO A 125 11.48 2.33 -17.75
N PRO A 126 10.58 2.59 -18.71
CA PRO A 126 10.29 1.65 -19.77
C PRO A 126 11.61 1.29 -20.46
N LYS A 127 11.94 -0.01 -20.45
CA LYS A 127 13.11 -0.54 -21.16
C LYS A 127 12.89 -0.20 -22.64
N PRO A 128 13.78 0.58 -23.30
CA PRO A 128 13.55 0.91 -24.69
C PRO A 128 13.54 -0.38 -25.50
N ALA A 129 12.49 -0.56 -26.31
CA ALA A 129 12.37 -1.67 -27.23
C ALA A 129 13.52 -1.58 -28.26
N SER A 130 14.34 -2.63 -28.31
CA SER A 130 15.28 -2.98 -29.39
C SER A 130 15.90 -1.81 -30.18
N THR A 131 17.06 -1.31 -29.76
CA THR A 131 17.97 -0.56 -30.64
C THR A 131 19.11 -1.46 -31.07
N THR A 132 18.81 -2.45 -31.91
CA THR A 132 19.81 -3.05 -32.79
C THR A 132 19.97 -2.09 -33.96
N LEU A 133 20.94 -1.18 -33.88
CA LEU A 133 21.61 -0.48 -35.00
C LEU A 133 22.46 0.68 -34.46
N PHE A 134 23.57 0.38 -33.78
CA PHE A 134 24.74 1.28 -33.69
C PHE A 134 25.98 0.42 -33.36
N ALA A 135 26.26 -0.55 -34.23
CA ALA A 135 27.48 -1.38 -34.16
C ALA A 135 28.24 -1.32 -35.49
N SER A 136 28.39 -0.12 -36.06
CA SER A 136 29.10 0.05 -37.35
C SER A 136 29.99 1.30 -37.46
N ILE A 137 30.14 2.14 -36.42
CA ILE A 137 30.90 3.42 -36.52
C ILE A 137 32.04 3.57 -35.49
N THR A 138 32.49 2.51 -34.81
CA THR A 138 33.74 2.60 -33.99
C THR A 138 34.72 1.46 -34.28
N LYS A 139 34.94 1.21 -35.57
CA LYS A 139 36.07 0.41 -36.06
C LYS A 139 36.96 1.24 -36.98
N ARG A 140 37.50 2.33 -36.46
CA ARG A 140 38.66 3.07 -37.02
C ARG A 140 39.02 4.22 -36.09
N LEU A 141 39.94 3.96 -35.16
CA LEU A 141 40.86 4.88 -34.48
C LEU A 141 41.21 4.26 -33.12
N ASN A 142 42.05 3.23 -33.17
CA ASN A 142 42.85 2.84 -32.01
C ASN A 142 44.19 2.34 -32.52
N VAL A 143 45.03 3.31 -32.90
CA VAL A 143 46.47 3.15 -33.10
C VAL A 143 47.13 4.35 -32.45
N ALA A 144 48.16 4.08 -31.64
CA ALA A 144 49.09 5.02 -31.02
C ALA A 144 48.63 5.63 -29.67
N ARG A 145 49.01 5.01 -28.53
CA ARG A 145 50.32 5.23 -27.89
C ARG A 145 50.40 4.53 -26.53
N SER A 146 51.34 3.60 -26.45
CA SER A 146 52.10 3.26 -25.26
C SER A 146 52.91 4.49 -24.82
N ASP A 147 52.84 4.90 -23.56
CA ASP A 147 53.95 4.72 -22.61
C ASP A 147 53.72 5.50 -21.30
N PRO A 148 54.00 4.89 -20.13
CA PRO A 148 54.02 5.52 -18.83
C PRO A 148 55.39 6.16 -18.58
N SER A 149 55.42 7.33 -17.91
CA SER A 149 56.52 7.93 -17.11
C SER A 149 56.72 9.43 -17.38
N ARG A 150 56.26 10.30 -16.47
CA ARG A 150 57.04 11.47 -16.00
C ARG A 150 56.32 12.22 -14.87
N LEU A 151 56.95 12.24 -13.70
CA LEU A 151 57.30 13.40 -12.86
C LEU A 151 56.58 14.72 -13.23
N GLY A 152 55.99 15.51 -12.34
CA GLY A 152 56.01 15.59 -10.89
C GLY A 152 55.57 17.01 -10.47
N MET A 153 55.33 17.18 -9.16
CA MET A 153 55.44 18.42 -8.37
C MET A 153 54.40 19.55 -8.48
N GLU A 154 53.89 19.91 -7.28
CA GLU A 154 53.49 21.23 -6.73
C GLU A 154 52.38 22.01 -7.47
N GLU A 155 51.45 22.73 -6.86
CA GLU A 155 51.43 23.68 -5.73
C GLU A 155 50.00 23.67 -5.14
N SER A 156 49.78 23.58 -3.83
CA SER A 156 49.87 24.66 -2.82
C SER A 156 48.76 25.73 -2.89
N ALA A 157 48.05 25.81 -1.75
CA ALA A 157 47.53 27.02 -1.10
C ALA A 157 46.22 27.67 -1.57
N GLY A 158 45.41 28.08 -0.58
CA GLY A 158 44.31 29.04 -0.76
C GLY A 158 43.03 28.68 0.01
N THR A 159 43.02 28.60 1.34
CA THR A 159 42.74 29.75 2.23
C THR A 159 41.24 30.09 2.37
N LEU A 160 40.70 29.68 3.53
CA LEU A 160 39.87 30.47 4.47
C LEU A 160 38.65 31.28 3.96
N LYS A 161 37.47 30.92 4.50
CA LYS A 161 36.63 31.73 5.44
C LYS A 161 35.29 31.00 5.61
N ARG A 162 35.04 30.22 6.65
CA ARG A 162 34.57 30.64 7.98
C ARG A 162 33.92 32.03 8.03
N CYS A 163 32.58 32.06 8.05
CA CYS A 163 31.82 33.00 8.87
C CYS A 163 30.64 32.25 9.49
N CYS A 164 30.83 31.88 10.75
CA CYS A 164 29.76 31.55 11.66
C CYS A 164 29.36 32.85 12.37
N LYS A 165 28.06 32.98 12.67
CA LYS A 165 27.50 33.54 13.93
C LYS A 165 26.72 34.87 13.83
N ALA A 166 25.51 34.78 14.42
CA ALA A 166 24.74 35.82 15.13
C ALA A 166 24.04 36.86 14.25
N ARG A 167 22.83 37.35 14.54
CA ARG A 167 22.01 37.38 15.78
C ARG A 167 20.58 37.79 15.37
N SER A 168 19.54 37.11 15.88
CA SER A 168 18.55 37.64 16.83
C SER A 168 17.86 38.97 16.44
N SER A 169 16.53 38.91 16.32
CA SER A 169 15.58 39.70 17.14
C SER A 169 14.41 40.30 16.34
N SER A 170 13.21 39.95 16.80
CA SER A 170 12.01 40.78 16.94
C SER A 170 11.31 41.35 15.70
N LYS A 171 10.07 40.89 15.47
CA LYS A 171 8.81 41.64 15.24
C LYS A 171 7.75 40.63 14.74
N THR A 172 6.90 40.07 15.59
CA THR A 172 5.53 40.58 15.87
C THR A 172 5.05 41.68 14.91
N CYS A 173 4.19 41.30 13.97
CA CYS A 173 3.14 42.12 13.35
C CYS A 173 2.16 41.13 12.70
N SER A 174 1.04 40.79 13.37
CA SER A 174 -0.26 41.45 13.17
C SER A 174 -0.86 41.18 11.78
N ILE A 175 -1.47 40.01 11.63
CA ILE A 175 -2.69 39.90 10.82
C ILE A 175 -3.69 39.16 11.70
N CYS A 176 -4.36 39.95 12.53
CA CYS A 176 -5.59 39.60 13.20
C CYS A 176 -6.76 39.97 12.27
N ASP A 177 -7.80 39.15 12.33
CA ASP A 177 -9.22 39.54 12.22
C ASP A 177 -9.77 40.22 10.97
N SER A 178 -10.64 39.48 10.28
CA SER A 178 -11.92 39.90 9.66
C SER A 178 -12.39 38.74 8.75
N CYS A 179 -13.55 38.07 8.84
CA CYS A 179 -14.78 38.27 9.59
C CYS A 179 -15.49 36.92 9.75
N ILE A 180 -16.06 36.73 10.94
CA ILE A 180 -17.22 35.89 11.19
C ILE A 180 -18.44 36.48 10.44
N ARG A 181 -19.19 35.67 9.69
CA ARG A 181 -20.66 35.61 9.79
C ARG A 181 -21.27 34.41 9.04
N PRO A 182 -22.15 33.64 9.70
CA PRO A 182 -23.12 32.75 9.06
C PRO A 182 -24.45 33.48 8.77
N LEU A 183 -25.33 32.78 8.03
CA LEU A 183 -26.78 32.96 7.81
C LEU A 183 -27.21 33.49 6.44
N GLY A 184 -28.11 32.70 5.82
CA GLY A 184 -28.79 32.91 4.54
C GLY A 184 -29.25 31.59 3.99
#